data_AF-A0A821J3Z4-F1
#
_entry.id   AF-A0A821J3Z4-F1
#
_cell.length_a   1.000
_cell.length_b   1.000
_cell.length_c   1.000
_cell.angle_alpha   90.00
_cell.angle_beta   90.00
_cell.angle_gamma   90.00
#
_symmetry.space_group_name_H-M   'P 1'
#
loop_
_entity.id
_entity.type
_entity.pdbx_description
1 polymer ?
#
loop_
_entity_poly.entity_id
_entity_poly.type
_entity_poly.pdbx_seq_one_letter_code
_entity_poly.pdbx_strand_id
1 'polypeptide(L)'
;MDNEYNRYYIKTRIILGTNPKTIHEELATTLGSKAPSYPTVAEWAKRFREETEDVNDDPRYGRPISELTDENIELVREAINNDPHSTYDDIIAETFLSHGTIERIIHECLKMKKITSRWVPHKLTDEQKQERVKLCRENSAKLRDGSWRLCDIITGDET
;
A
#
# COMPACT_ATOMS: atom_id res chain seq x y z
N MET A 1 11.72 25.94 10.45
CA MET A 1 10.71 26.97 10.76
C MET A 1 9.77 26.92 9.58
N ASP A 2 8.54 26.44 9.80
CA ASP A 2 7.72 25.90 8.73
C ASP A 2 7.38 26.94 7.67
N ASN A 3 7.66 26.57 6.42
CA ASN A 3 7.34 27.36 5.23
C ASN A 3 5.83 27.70 5.18
N GLU A 4 5.02 26.89 5.85
CA GLU A 4 3.57 27.03 6.02
C GLU A 4 3.16 28.32 6.75
N TYR A 5 3.85 28.70 7.85
CA TYR A 5 3.53 29.95 8.58
C TYR A 5 3.72 31.19 7.71
N ASN A 6 4.79 31.21 6.91
CA ASN A 6 5.06 32.31 5.99
C ASN A 6 3.97 32.40 4.91
N ARG A 7 3.50 31.27 4.39
CA ARG A 7 2.44 31.22 3.38
C ARG A 7 1.10 31.68 3.95
N TYR A 8 0.76 31.30 5.18
CA TYR A 8 -0.45 31.77 5.85
C TYR A 8 -0.42 33.29 6.09
N TYR A 9 0.74 33.83 6.47
CA TYR A 9 0.96 35.26 6.58
C TYR A 9 0.75 35.97 5.23
N ILE A 10 1.38 35.47 4.17
CA ILE A 10 1.24 36.02 2.80
C ILE A 10 -0.23 35.99 2.37
N LYS A 11 -0.94 34.88 2.58
CA LYS A 11 -2.36 34.72 2.26
C LYS A 11 -3.20 35.80 2.95
N THR A 12 -3.04 35.93 4.27
CA THR A 12 -3.79 36.91 5.08
C THR A 12 -3.53 38.34 4.58
N ARG A 13 -2.27 38.71 4.33
CA ARG A 13 -1.91 40.06 3.86
C ARG A 13 -2.43 40.37 2.46
N ILE A 14 -2.47 39.37 1.56
CA ILE A 14 -3.02 39.49 0.22
C ILE A 14 -4.55 39.68 0.25
N ILE A 15 -5.26 38.93 1.10
CA ILE A 15 -6.71 39.13 1.33
C ILE A 15 -6.98 40.55 1.85
N LEU A 16 -6.10 41.07 2.71
CA LEU A 16 -6.18 42.45 3.22
C LEU A 16 -5.74 43.51 2.19
N GLY A 17 -5.41 43.14 0.95
CA GLY A 17 -5.05 44.07 -0.13
C GLY A 17 -3.62 44.61 -0.09
N THR A 18 -2.72 43.97 0.68
CA THR A 18 -1.32 44.40 0.80
C THR A 18 -0.51 44.01 -0.43
N ASN A 19 0.38 44.88 -0.91
CA ASN A 19 1.27 44.58 -2.03
C ASN A 19 2.34 43.54 -1.64
N PRO A 20 2.62 42.52 -2.47
CA PRO A 20 3.72 41.56 -2.29
C PRO A 20 5.07 42.15 -1.84
N LYS A 21 5.43 43.34 -2.33
CA LYS A 21 6.67 44.02 -1.94
C LYS A 21 6.71 44.36 -0.45
N THR A 22 5.63 44.94 0.06
CA THR A 22 5.48 45.28 1.48
C THR A 22 5.46 44.02 2.35
N ILE A 23 4.80 42.96 1.88
CA ILE A 23 4.77 41.66 2.58
C ILE A 23 6.20 41.09 2.71
N HIS A 24 7.01 41.18 1.66
CA HIS A 24 8.40 40.74 1.71
C HIS A 24 9.24 41.59 2.66
N GLU A 25 9.09 42.91 2.67
CA GLU A 25 9.80 43.82 3.59
C GLU A 25 9.45 43.52 5.06
N GLU A 26 8.18 43.23 5.36
CA GLU A 26 7.73 42.81 6.70
C GLU A 26 8.34 41.46 7.12
N LEU A 27 8.31 40.47 6.22
CA LEU A 27 8.92 39.16 6.47
C LEU A 27 10.44 39.25 6.62
N ALA A 28 11.11 40.08 5.81
CA ALA A 28 12.55 40.32 5.90
C ALA A 28 12.94 41.02 7.20
N THR A 29 12.13 41.98 7.66
CA THR A 29 12.35 42.70 8.93
C THR A 29 12.20 41.77 10.13
N THR A 30 11.19 40.89 10.11
CA THR A 30 10.88 39.99 11.23
C THR A 30 11.76 38.74 11.26
N LEU A 31 12.08 38.15 10.11
CA LEU A 31 12.78 36.85 10.01
C LEU A 31 14.24 36.96 9.57
N GLY A 32 14.69 38.13 9.10
CA GLY A 32 16.05 38.36 8.63
C GLY A 32 16.47 37.36 7.55
N SER A 33 17.55 36.63 7.80
CA SER A 33 18.09 35.62 6.87
C SER A 33 17.19 34.39 6.66
N LYS A 34 16.17 34.20 7.50
CA LYS A 34 15.19 33.10 7.39
C LYS A 34 13.96 33.50 6.57
N ALA A 35 13.88 34.74 6.11
CA ALA A 35 12.76 35.22 5.31
C ALA A 35 12.74 34.56 3.92
N PRO A 36 11.55 34.25 3.37
CA PRO A 36 11.44 33.81 1.99
C PRO A 36 11.90 34.92 1.03
N SER A 37 12.47 34.52 -0.10
CA SER A 37 12.89 35.44 -1.14
C SER A 37 11.70 36.21 -1.73
N TYR A 38 11.92 37.43 -2.23
CA TYR A 38 10.88 38.19 -2.92
C TYR A 38 10.17 37.40 -4.04
N PRO A 39 10.88 36.68 -4.94
CA PRO A 39 10.23 35.81 -5.94
C PRO A 39 9.27 34.79 -5.32
N THR A 40 9.65 34.16 -4.21
CA THR A 40 8.79 33.21 -3.50
C THR A 40 7.52 33.90 -2.98
N VAL A 41 7.64 35.08 -2.37
CA VAL A 41 6.50 35.85 -1.88
C VAL A 41 5.58 36.28 -3.02
N ALA A 42 6.14 36.73 -4.15
CA ALA A 42 5.39 37.15 -5.32
C ALA A 42 4.61 36.00 -5.97
N GLU A 43 5.21 34.82 -6.06
CA GLU A 43 4.57 33.62 -6.61
C GLU A 43 3.39 33.18 -5.73
N TRP A 44 3.57 33.08 -4.42
CA TRP A 44 2.48 32.77 -3.49
C TRP A 44 1.38 33.83 -3.50
N ALA A 45 1.74 35.10 -3.57
CA ALA A 45 0.77 36.18 -3.69
C ALA A 45 -0.02 36.15 -5.00
N LYS A 46 0.58 35.69 -6.10
CA LYS A 46 -0.13 35.44 -7.36
C LYS A 46 -1.12 34.29 -7.18
N ARG A 47 -0.69 33.15 -6.64
CA ARG A 47 -1.55 31.98 -6.35
C ARG A 47 -2.76 32.35 -5.49
N PHE A 48 -2.56 33.11 -4.40
CA PHE A 48 -3.66 33.52 -3.52
C PHE A 48 -4.63 34.55 -4.13
N ARG A 49 -4.21 35.30 -5.16
CA ARG A 49 -5.13 36.15 -5.94
C ARG A 49 -5.96 35.36 -6.95
N GLU A 50 -5.46 34.22 -7.38
CA GLU A 50 -6.12 33.29 -8.32
C GLU A 50 -7.01 32.27 -7.58
N GLU A 51 -7.46 32.60 -6.36
CA GLU A 51 -8.42 31.85 -5.50
C GLU A 51 -8.04 30.40 -5.15
N THR A 52 -6.75 30.07 -5.09
CA THR A 52 -6.34 28.80 -4.48
C THR A 52 -6.28 28.96 -2.96
N GLU A 53 -7.24 28.40 -2.23
CA GLU A 53 -7.26 28.47 -0.75
C GLU A 53 -6.15 27.64 -0.08
N ASP A 54 -5.50 26.74 -0.82
CA ASP A 54 -4.52 25.81 -0.26
C ASP A 54 -3.17 26.48 0.02
N VAL A 55 -2.65 26.23 1.21
CA VAL A 55 -1.35 26.70 1.73
C VAL A 55 -0.28 25.60 1.56
N ASN A 56 -0.71 24.37 1.31
CA ASN A 56 0.16 23.22 1.12
C ASN A 56 0.83 23.24 -0.25
N ASP A 57 1.92 22.48 -0.36
CA ASP A 57 2.50 22.20 -1.68
C ASP A 57 1.54 21.31 -2.47
N ASP A 58 1.42 21.59 -3.76
CA ASP A 58 0.77 20.69 -4.70
C ASP A 58 1.42 19.29 -4.62
N PRO A 59 0.69 18.21 -4.95
CA PRO A 59 1.25 16.87 -5.01
C PRO A 59 2.54 16.88 -5.85
N ARG A 60 3.67 16.60 -5.20
CA ARG A 60 4.94 16.49 -5.90
C ARG A 60 4.95 15.17 -6.65
N TYR A 61 4.66 15.22 -7.94
CA TYR A 61 4.89 14.09 -8.82
C TYR A 61 6.41 13.88 -8.90
N GLY A 62 6.89 12.82 -8.25
CA GLY A 62 8.27 12.37 -8.38
C GLY A 62 8.56 11.89 -9.81
N ARG A 63 9.77 11.37 -10.04
CA ARG A 63 10.09 10.70 -11.31
C ARG A 63 9.05 9.58 -11.52
N PRO A 64 8.28 9.57 -12.63
CA PRO A 64 7.42 8.45 -12.93
C PRO A 64 8.29 7.20 -13.01
N ILE A 65 7.98 6.22 -12.18
CA ILE A 65 8.74 4.96 -12.21
C ILE A 65 8.16 4.21 -13.39
N SER A 66 8.88 4.30 -14.52
CA SER A 66 8.48 3.74 -15.81
C SER A 66 8.14 2.25 -15.78
N GLU A 67 8.54 1.56 -14.71
CA GLU A 67 8.37 0.12 -14.57
C GLU A 67 7.09 -0.30 -13.81
N LEU A 68 6.31 0.62 -13.24
CA LEU A 68 4.98 0.30 -12.67
C LEU A 68 3.85 0.50 -13.68
N THR A 69 4.00 -0.05 -14.88
CA THR A 69 2.89 -0.11 -15.82
C THR A 69 1.92 -1.20 -15.40
N ASP A 70 0.65 -1.07 -15.79
CA ASP A 70 -0.36 -2.12 -15.55
C ASP A 70 0.06 -3.46 -16.17
N GLU A 71 0.76 -3.41 -17.30
CA GLU A 71 1.35 -4.58 -17.98
C GLU A 71 2.38 -5.31 -17.09
N ASN A 72 3.33 -4.59 -16.50
CA ASN A 72 4.32 -5.18 -15.60
C ASN A 72 3.71 -5.71 -14.31
N ILE A 73 2.67 -5.03 -13.80
CA ILE A 73 1.93 -5.50 -12.62
C ILE A 73 1.23 -6.83 -12.92
N GLU A 74 0.63 -6.96 -14.10
CA GLU A 74 -0.04 -8.20 -14.50
C GLU A 74 0.96 -9.33 -14.77
N LEU A 75 2.11 -9.05 -15.39
CA LEU A 75 3.18 -10.04 -15.58
C LEU A 75 3.65 -10.65 -14.25
N VAL A 76 3.90 -9.81 -13.23
CA VAL A 76 4.29 -10.29 -11.89
C VAL A 76 3.14 -11.07 -11.24
N ARG A 77 1.88 -10.66 -11.46
CA ARG A 77 0.71 -11.38 -10.94
C ARG A 77 0.58 -12.76 -11.57
N GLU A 78 0.76 -12.87 -12.88
CA GLU A 78 0.70 -14.14 -13.61
C GLU A 78 1.79 -15.09 -13.14
N ALA A 79 3.04 -14.62 -13.00
CA ALA A 79 4.15 -15.42 -12.48
C ALA A 79 3.81 -16.03 -11.10
N ILE A 80 3.27 -15.21 -10.17
CA ILE A 80 2.87 -15.68 -8.82
C ILE A 80 1.69 -16.65 -8.87
N ASN A 81 0.72 -16.43 -9.76
CA ASN A 81 -0.45 -17.31 -9.88
C ASN A 81 -0.10 -18.67 -10.51
N ASN A 82 0.86 -18.68 -11.43
CA ASN A 82 1.38 -19.89 -12.07
C ASN A 82 2.12 -20.77 -11.06
N ASP A 83 3.00 -20.17 -10.26
CA ASP A 83 3.66 -20.85 -9.16
C ASP A 83 3.77 -19.96 -7.90
N PRO A 84 2.91 -20.20 -6.89
CA PRO A 84 2.97 -19.49 -5.61
C PRO A 84 4.26 -19.72 -4.80
N HIS A 85 5.13 -20.63 -5.23
CA HIS A 85 6.42 -20.92 -4.60
C HIS A 85 7.61 -20.28 -5.31
N SER A 86 7.38 -19.54 -6.40
CA SER A 86 8.43 -18.86 -7.15
C SER A 86 9.21 -17.87 -6.27
N THR A 87 10.52 -17.86 -6.46
CA THR A 87 11.43 -16.92 -5.80
C THR A 87 11.45 -15.58 -6.53
N TYR A 88 12.04 -14.55 -5.91
CA TYR A 88 12.28 -13.29 -6.61
C TYR A 88 13.14 -13.50 -7.86
N ASP A 89 14.14 -14.39 -7.82
CA ASP A 89 15.01 -14.66 -8.96
C ASP A 89 14.25 -15.31 -10.13
N ASP A 90 13.29 -16.19 -9.84
CA ASP A 90 12.42 -16.80 -10.86
C ASP A 90 11.56 -15.73 -11.54
N ILE A 91 10.94 -14.84 -10.75
CA ILE A 91 10.11 -13.74 -11.26
C ILE A 91 10.97 -12.73 -12.04
N ILE A 92 12.20 -12.45 -11.62
CA ILE A 92 13.16 -11.61 -12.36
C ILE A 92 13.48 -12.24 -13.71
N ALA A 93 13.74 -13.55 -13.74
CA ALA A 93 14.07 -14.26 -14.98
C ALA A 93 12.89 -14.26 -15.97
N GLU A 94 11.66 -14.27 -15.49
CA GLU A 94 10.44 -14.25 -16.33
C GLU A 94 10.06 -12.83 -16.79
N THR A 95 10.14 -11.84 -15.90
CA THR A 95 9.62 -10.48 -16.15
C THR A 95 10.69 -9.47 -16.58
N PHE A 96 11.97 -9.79 -16.39
CA PHE A 96 13.12 -8.89 -16.60
C PHE A 96 13.08 -7.60 -15.77
N LEU A 97 12.25 -7.56 -14.73
CA LEU A 97 12.14 -6.42 -13.83
C LEU A 97 13.21 -6.47 -12.75
N SER A 98 13.57 -5.31 -12.22
CA SER A 98 14.47 -5.25 -11.08
C SER A 98 13.80 -5.82 -9.81
N HIS A 99 14.62 -6.36 -8.90
CA HIS A 99 14.15 -6.87 -7.61
C HIS A 99 13.31 -5.84 -6.85
N GLY A 100 13.75 -4.57 -6.80
CA GLY A 100 13.04 -3.50 -6.10
C GLY A 100 11.70 -3.14 -6.74
N THR A 101 11.60 -3.24 -8.07
CA THR A 101 10.32 -3.07 -8.78
C THR A 101 9.37 -4.21 -8.43
N ILE A 102 9.82 -5.46 -8.46
CA ILE A 102 9.00 -6.64 -8.12
C ILE A 102 8.52 -6.58 -6.67
N GLU A 103 9.42 -6.29 -5.72
CA GLU A 103 9.07 -6.13 -4.30
C GLU A 103 7.95 -5.12 -4.12
N ARG A 104 8.07 -3.98 -4.80
CA ARG A 104 7.07 -2.92 -4.74
C ARG A 104 5.76 -3.31 -5.40
N ILE A 105 5.79 -3.98 -6.56
CA ILE A 105 4.58 -4.50 -7.20
C ILE A 105 3.86 -5.46 -6.26
N ILE A 106 4.57 -6.42 -5.66
CA ILE A 106 3.99 -7.42 -4.74
C ILE A 106 3.33 -6.74 -3.54
N HIS A 107 4.02 -5.81 -2.88
CA HIS A 107 3.54 -5.23 -1.61
C HIS A 107 2.65 -4.01 -1.78
N GLU A 108 2.96 -3.09 -2.71
CA GLU A 108 2.24 -1.83 -2.88
C GLU A 108 1.10 -1.95 -3.90
N CYS A 109 1.28 -2.67 -5.01
CA CYS A 109 0.25 -2.78 -6.05
C CYS A 109 -0.69 -3.97 -5.81
N LEU A 110 -0.13 -5.18 -5.63
CA LEU A 110 -0.89 -6.42 -5.46
C LEU A 110 -1.36 -6.65 -4.01
N LYS A 111 -0.79 -5.91 -3.04
CA LYS A 111 -1.08 -6.04 -1.60
C LYS A 111 -0.90 -7.46 -1.08
N MET A 112 0.07 -8.19 -1.62
CA MET A 112 0.37 -9.55 -1.26
C MET A 112 1.46 -9.63 -0.17
N LYS A 113 1.46 -10.76 0.56
CA LYS A 113 2.46 -11.10 1.56
C LYS A 113 2.88 -12.55 1.42
N LYS A 114 4.15 -12.83 1.67
CA LYS A 114 4.66 -14.20 1.74
C LYS A 114 4.01 -14.93 2.92
N ILE A 115 3.47 -16.11 2.67
CA ILE A 115 2.99 -17.03 3.69
C ILE A 115 3.76 -18.34 3.52
N THR A 116 4.22 -18.93 4.63
CA THR A 116 4.91 -20.22 4.60
C THR A 116 3.90 -21.36 4.50
N SER A 117 4.19 -22.34 3.64
CA SER A 117 3.42 -23.58 3.56
C SER A 117 3.37 -24.29 4.91
N ARG A 118 2.23 -24.93 5.21
CA ARG A 118 2.08 -25.77 6.41
C ARG A 118 2.54 -27.19 6.11
N TRP A 119 3.16 -27.84 7.09
CA TRP A 119 3.48 -29.26 6.99
C TRP A 119 2.20 -30.08 6.95
N VAL A 120 2.13 -31.02 6.00
CA VAL A 120 1.01 -31.95 5.83
C VAL A 120 1.51 -33.36 6.14
N PRO A 121 0.87 -34.12 7.06
CA PRO A 121 1.38 -35.42 7.51
C PRO A 121 1.57 -36.47 6.42
N HIS A 122 0.70 -36.45 5.41
CA HIS A 122 0.73 -37.43 4.34
C HIS A 122 0.20 -36.87 3.03
N LYS A 123 0.78 -37.32 1.91
CA LYS A 123 0.28 -37.03 0.57
C LYS A 123 -0.83 -38.02 0.20
N LEU A 124 -2.08 -37.64 0.45
CA LEU A 124 -3.24 -38.48 0.18
C LEU A 124 -3.51 -38.64 -1.33
N THR A 125 -3.94 -39.85 -1.74
CA THR A 125 -4.51 -40.09 -3.07
C THR A 125 -5.90 -39.46 -3.19
N ASP A 126 -6.41 -39.32 -4.40
CA ASP A 126 -7.73 -38.72 -4.61
C ASP A 126 -8.86 -39.61 -4.07
N GLU A 127 -8.72 -40.93 -4.14
CA GLU A 127 -9.65 -41.88 -3.53
C GLU A 127 -9.67 -41.72 -2.00
N GLN A 128 -8.49 -41.60 -1.37
CA GLN A 128 -8.39 -41.38 0.08
C GLN A 128 -9.04 -40.06 0.51
N LYS A 129 -8.88 -38.99 -0.29
CA LYS A 129 -9.55 -37.70 -0.02
C LYS A 129 -11.06 -37.84 -0.10
N GLN A 130 -11.57 -38.51 -1.14
CA GLN A 130 -13.00 -38.71 -1.34
C GLN A 130 -13.61 -39.51 -0.19
N GLU A 131 -12.98 -40.63 0.20
CA GLU A 131 -13.50 -41.46 1.30
C GLU A 131 -13.48 -40.70 2.64
N ARG A 132 -12.41 -39.94 2.92
CA ARG A 132 -12.37 -39.09 4.12
C ARG A 132 -13.50 -38.06 4.15
N VAL A 133 -13.77 -37.38 3.03
CA VAL A 133 -14.86 -36.40 2.95
C VAL A 133 -16.22 -37.08 3.14
N LYS A 134 -16.43 -38.26 2.54
CA LYS A 134 -17.64 -39.04 2.70
C LYS A 134 -17.88 -39.44 4.17
N LEU A 135 -16.89 -40.05 4.82
CA LEU A 135 -16.97 -40.43 6.24
C LEU A 135 -17.22 -39.22 7.14
N CYS A 136 -16.56 -38.08 6.88
CA CYS A 136 -16.80 -36.84 7.63
C CYS A 136 -18.24 -36.33 7.46
N ARG A 137 -18.81 -36.38 6.25
CA ARG A 137 -20.20 -35.98 5.99
C ARG A 137 -21.18 -36.89 6.72
N GLU A 138 -20.97 -38.21 6.68
CA GLU A 138 -21.78 -39.19 7.40
C GLU A 138 -21.72 -38.97 8.93
N ASN A 139 -20.52 -38.79 9.48
CA ASN A 139 -20.35 -38.49 10.90
C ASN A 139 -20.99 -37.16 11.30
N SER A 140 -20.88 -36.14 10.45
CA SER A 140 -21.53 -34.85 10.70
C SER A 140 -23.06 -34.96 10.67
N ALA A 141 -23.63 -35.78 9.78
CA ALA A 141 -25.07 -36.05 9.75
C ALA A 141 -25.55 -36.70 11.05
N LYS A 142 -24.84 -37.74 11.53
CA LYS A 142 -25.13 -38.44 12.80
C LYS A 142 -25.04 -37.54 14.03
N LEU A 143 -24.17 -36.53 14.01
CA LEU A 143 -24.10 -35.53 15.08
C LEU A 143 -25.26 -34.53 15.01
N ARG A 144 -25.72 -34.19 13.80
CA ARG A 144 -26.83 -33.24 13.58
C ARG A 144 -28.20 -33.86 13.87
N ASP A 145 -28.39 -35.12 13.50
CA ASP A 145 -29.64 -35.86 13.76
C ASP A 145 -29.78 -36.32 15.21
N GLY A 146 -28.72 -36.17 16.02
CA GLY A 146 -28.69 -36.52 17.43
C GLY A 146 -28.45 -38.01 17.71
N SER A 147 -28.20 -38.82 16.67
CA SER A 147 -27.86 -40.23 16.81
C SER A 147 -26.55 -40.41 17.57
N TRP A 148 -25.59 -39.50 17.38
CA TRP A 148 -24.32 -39.45 18.09
C TRP A 148 -24.22 -38.16 18.91
N ARG A 149 -23.65 -38.27 20.12
CA ARG A 149 -23.22 -37.13 20.93
C ARG A 149 -21.73 -37.27 21.19
N LEU A 150 -21.01 -36.15 21.19
CA LEU A 150 -19.56 -36.14 21.44
C LEU A 150 -19.20 -36.75 22.80
N CYS A 151 -20.06 -36.60 23.81
CA CYS A 151 -19.87 -37.18 25.14
C CYS A 151 -19.99 -38.71 25.20
N ASP A 152 -20.50 -39.36 24.14
CA ASP A 152 -20.62 -40.82 24.07
C ASP A 152 -19.42 -41.48 23.35
N ILE A 153 -18.47 -40.68 22.83
CA ILE A 153 -17.33 -41.18 22.05
C ILE A 153 -16.12 -41.34 22.96
N ILE A 154 -15.60 -42.57 23.03
CA ILE A 154 -14.31 -42.89 23.66
C ILE A 154 -13.29 -43.12 22.54
N THR A 155 -12.15 -42.42 22.60
CA THR A 155 -11.05 -42.52 21.63
C THR A 155 -9.72 -42.74 22.33
N GLY A 156 -8.77 -43.38 21.65
CA GLY A 156 -7.39 -43.57 22.10
C GLY A 156 -6.46 -43.72 20.90
N ASP A 157 -5.21 -43.30 21.06
CA ASP A 157 -4.14 -43.47 20.06
C ASP A 157 -2.83 -43.78 20.82
N GLU A 158 -1.93 -44.55 20.20
CA GLU A 158 -0.63 -44.91 20.77
C GLU A 158 0.46 -43.99 20.19
N THR A 159 1.44 -43.62 21.00
CA THR A 159 2.61 -42.80 20.58
C THR A 159 3.87 -43.64 20.51
#